data_AF-A0A179GLV3-F1
#
_entry.id   AF-A0A179GLV3-F1
#
_cell.length_a   1.000
_cell.length_b   1.000
_cell.length_c   1.000
_cell.angle_alpha   90.00
_cell.angle_beta   90.00
_cell.angle_gamma   90.00
#
_symmetry.space_group_name_H-M   'P 1'
#
loop_
_entity.id
_entity.type
_entity.pdbx_description
1 polymer ?
#
loop_
_entity_poly.entity_id
_entity_poly.type
_entity_poly.pdbx_seq_one_letter_code
_entity_poly.pdbx_strand_id
1 'polypeptide(L)'
;MANPHTWSRLAGALTILAGLGGVSAVPKSTLITPPSSFFATSLVEYSSSVNIAASDGDLWPTTWADDDYLYTANGDGRGFSTNQADFADAVVNRISGTPETGITGLRLAAGNQLGPVWTPGTYNRKPTGIVAVDGDGDGKDELYLAIQDLNYGANGAAFNDVPAASILRSTNYGATWTATQSPMFANYTFTTVFFLDFGKSQAQASVLGADGPKYVYAYGLDNNWRDSVAGSVPDPQDLYLARAPINAIQDVSKWQFFSGSASSPAWTADIKARRSILHDTRREYPGDQTADGFSVLSQGSVVYNAPLKRYIYTSWTDYTFDFYEAPQPWGPFTLFESKDFGVTPWFGRNTSTPKNGGYATTIPSKFISADGTNMWVQSNWFVGAAAGSDVNYCFSLRRLQVTKYTASQAANQPGSSNLARAAGAVPVCKAAHYGHLTYLNDGATLSEDSWDGSQKNLDRWGYVWPTQYRMNRVVYTTGSSFPDGGWFSSNLTVQVRQNFQWITVSGLQVSPQYPYNNAAVPNKAFTFTFDDVAGDGIQIIGVPGGSFFFTSIAELEVYYDN
;
A
#
# COMPACT_ATOMS: atom_id res chain seq x y z
N MET A 1 14.81 -28.27 -5.02
CA MET A 1 14.25 -27.55 -6.18
C MET A 1 12.91 -28.20 -6.53
N ALA A 2 11.82 -27.68 -5.98
CA ALA A 2 10.48 -28.11 -6.32
C ALA A 2 9.90 -27.12 -7.34
N ASN A 3 9.39 -27.67 -8.44
CA ASN A 3 8.69 -26.95 -9.50
C ASN A 3 7.41 -26.31 -8.91
N PRO A 4 7.15 -24.99 -9.05
CA PRO A 4 5.98 -24.34 -8.44
C PRO A 4 4.64 -24.76 -9.05
N HIS A 5 4.63 -25.58 -10.12
CA HIS A 5 3.43 -25.93 -10.88
C HIS A 5 2.50 -26.99 -10.25
N THR A 6 2.61 -27.30 -8.96
CA THR A 6 1.67 -28.20 -8.27
C THR A 6 1.10 -27.57 -7.00
N TRP A 7 0.44 -26.43 -7.14
CA TRP A 7 -0.47 -25.91 -6.12
C TRP A 7 -1.82 -25.62 -6.76
N SER A 8 -2.56 -26.70 -7.00
CA SER A 8 -4.00 -26.64 -7.28
C SER A 8 -4.65 -27.73 -6.45
N ARG A 9 -5.73 -27.35 -5.74
CA ARG A 9 -6.61 -28.15 -4.88
C ARG A 9 -6.33 -28.09 -3.37
N LEU A 10 -6.64 -26.93 -2.80
CA LEU A 10 -7.42 -26.87 -1.57
C LEU A 10 -8.68 -26.07 -1.88
N ALA A 11 -9.62 -26.75 -2.56
CA ALA A 11 -11.02 -26.37 -2.45
C ALA A 11 -11.42 -26.65 -1.00
N GLY A 12 -11.85 -25.62 -0.28
CA GLY A 12 -12.30 -25.73 1.11
C GLY A 12 -13.39 -26.78 1.24
N ALA A 13 -13.05 -27.93 1.82
CA ALA A 13 -14.04 -28.85 2.36
C ALA A 13 -14.47 -28.30 3.72
N LEU A 14 -15.63 -27.64 3.74
CA LEU A 14 -16.35 -27.21 4.92
C LEU A 14 -16.58 -28.42 5.84
N THR A 15 -15.78 -28.54 6.90
CA THR A 15 -16.00 -29.54 7.95
C THR A 15 -16.64 -28.82 9.13
N ILE A 16 -17.97 -28.87 9.22
CA ILE A 16 -18.72 -28.37 10.38
C ILE A 16 -18.48 -29.37 11.52
N LEU A 17 -17.46 -29.13 12.34
CA LEU A 17 -17.41 -29.70 13.68
C LEU A 17 -18.30 -28.82 14.57
N ALA A 18 -19.51 -29.31 14.86
CA ALA A 18 -20.39 -28.76 15.87
C ALA A 18 -19.78 -29.02 17.26
N GLY A 19 -18.83 -28.16 17.66
CA GLY A 19 -18.43 -27.98 19.04
C GLY A 19 -19.29 -26.88 19.65
N LEU A 20 -20.03 -27.21 20.72
CA LEU A 20 -20.72 -26.25 21.59
C LEU A 20 -19.67 -25.46 22.41
N GLY A 21 -18.90 -24.62 21.72
CA GLY A 21 -18.13 -23.52 22.30
C GLY A 21 -18.75 -22.23 21.81
N GLY A 22 -18.97 -21.25 22.69
CA GLY A 22 -19.51 -19.96 22.28
C GLY A 22 -18.65 -19.38 21.16
N VAL A 23 -19.22 -19.26 19.96
CA VAL A 23 -18.55 -18.64 18.81
C VAL A 23 -18.33 -17.19 19.21
N SER A 24 -17.08 -16.82 19.52
CA SER A 24 -16.75 -15.41 19.72
C SER A 24 -17.11 -14.69 18.42
N ALA A 25 -17.90 -13.62 18.52
CA ALA A 25 -18.30 -12.87 17.34
C ALA A 25 -17.04 -12.38 16.61
N VAL A 26 -16.95 -12.66 15.32
CA VAL A 26 -15.86 -12.13 14.48
C VAL A 26 -15.89 -10.61 14.60
N PRO A 27 -14.78 -9.96 15.00
CA PRO A 27 -14.73 -8.51 15.09
C PRO A 27 -15.09 -7.87 13.75
N LYS A 28 -15.81 -6.76 13.78
CA LYS A 28 -16.22 -6.07 12.56
C LYS A 28 -15.15 -5.08 12.11
N SER A 29 -14.88 -5.03 10.80
CA SER A 29 -14.05 -4.00 10.20
C SER A 29 -14.65 -2.61 10.43
N THR A 30 -13.77 -1.64 10.61
CA THR A 30 -14.11 -0.24 10.87
C THR A 30 -13.69 0.65 9.71
N LEU A 31 -14.34 1.80 9.56
CA LEU A 31 -13.95 2.78 8.55
C LEU A 31 -12.67 3.49 9.01
N ILE A 32 -11.68 3.54 8.12
CA ILE A 32 -10.45 4.28 8.35
C ILE A 32 -10.65 5.73 7.89
N THR A 33 -10.35 6.66 8.79
CA THR A 33 -10.22 8.09 8.47
C THR A 33 -8.77 8.49 8.68
N PRO A 34 -7.98 8.66 7.61
CA PRO A 34 -6.58 9.06 7.73
C PRO A 34 -6.44 10.40 8.48
N PRO A 35 -5.57 10.47 9.51
CA PRO A 35 -5.41 11.67 10.33
C PRO A 35 -4.52 12.76 9.71
N SER A 36 -3.79 12.49 8.62
CA SER A 36 -2.94 13.51 8.00
C SER A 36 -3.78 14.64 7.40
N SER A 37 -3.28 15.86 7.57
CA SER A 37 -3.83 17.09 6.99
C SER A 37 -2.95 17.68 5.89
N PHE A 38 -1.89 16.97 5.50
CA PHE A 38 -0.95 17.50 4.49
C PHE A 38 -1.54 17.46 3.07
N PHE A 39 -2.31 16.42 2.76
CA PHE A 39 -3.00 16.25 1.49
C PHE A 39 -4.49 16.50 1.65
N ALA A 40 -5.08 17.27 0.73
CA ALA A 40 -6.54 17.44 0.68
C ALA A 40 -7.23 16.19 0.11
N THR A 41 -6.60 15.59 -0.91
CA THR A 41 -7.08 14.39 -1.59
C THR A 41 -5.93 13.46 -1.95
N SER A 42 -6.22 12.16 -1.99
CA SER A 42 -5.34 11.08 -2.42
C SER A 42 -6.17 10.04 -3.19
N LEU A 43 -5.61 9.49 -4.27
CA LEU A 43 -6.26 8.47 -5.08
C LEU A 43 -5.25 7.41 -5.52
N VAL A 44 -5.52 6.16 -5.16
CA VAL A 44 -4.76 4.99 -5.61
C VAL A 44 -5.63 4.14 -6.54
N GLU A 45 -5.07 3.73 -7.67
CA GLU A 45 -5.76 2.87 -8.64
C GLU A 45 -6.00 1.46 -8.08
N TYR A 46 -7.17 0.90 -8.42
CA TYR A 46 -7.61 -0.43 -7.97
C TYR A 46 -6.85 -1.60 -8.63
N SER A 47 -6.15 -1.34 -9.71
CA SER A 47 -5.26 -2.28 -10.37
C SER A 47 -4.02 -1.56 -10.88
N SER A 48 -2.99 -2.33 -11.24
CA SER A 48 -1.88 -1.80 -12.02
C SER A 48 -2.35 -1.02 -13.26
N SER A 49 -1.58 -0.01 -13.67
CA SER A 49 -1.70 0.78 -14.92
C SER A 49 -0.50 0.68 -15.89
N VAL A 50 0.67 0.18 -15.47
CA VAL A 50 1.70 -0.42 -16.37
C VAL A 50 2.15 -1.83 -15.92
N ASN A 51 2.21 -2.83 -16.81
CA ASN A 51 2.75 -4.17 -16.54
C ASN A 51 3.83 -4.52 -17.58
N ILE A 52 5.02 -4.91 -17.13
CA ILE A 52 6.12 -5.20 -18.04
C ILE A 52 6.21 -6.70 -18.31
N ALA A 53 5.59 -7.14 -19.42
CA ALA A 53 5.45 -8.56 -19.77
C ALA A 53 6.79 -9.31 -19.94
N ALA A 54 7.90 -8.60 -20.18
CA ALA A 54 9.24 -9.17 -20.28
C ALA A 54 9.87 -9.49 -18.91
N SER A 55 9.21 -9.13 -17.80
CA SER A 55 9.68 -9.33 -16.44
C SER A 55 8.81 -10.32 -15.68
N ASP A 56 9.36 -10.94 -14.65
CA ASP A 56 8.75 -12.06 -13.92
C ASP A 56 9.30 -12.11 -12.49
N GLY A 57 8.42 -12.12 -11.48
CA GLY A 57 8.79 -12.10 -10.06
C GLY A 57 8.06 -11.02 -9.25
N ASP A 58 8.40 -10.94 -7.97
CA ASP A 58 7.78 -10.05 -6.98
C ASP A 58 8.76 -9.17 -6.18
N LEU A 59 8.24 -8.31 -5.29
CA LEU A 59 8.95 -7.42 -4.36
C LEU A 59 9.56 -6.15 -4.96
N TRP A 60 10.47 -6.29 -5.92
CA TRP A 60 11.09 -5.18 -6.67
C TRP A 60 11.45 -3.89 -5.88
N PRO A 61 12.18 -3.93 -4.73
CA PRO A 61 12.82 -2.71 -4.20
C PRO A 61 13.65 -2.01 -5.28
N THR A 62 13.66 -0.69 -5.31
CA THR A 62 14.34 0.08 -6.38
C THR A 62 15.29 1.13 -5.83
N THR A 63 16.29 1.49 -6.63
CA THR A 63 17.15 2.67 -6.41
C THR A 63 17.54 3.28 -7.75
N TRP A 64 17.73 4.60 -7.79
CA TRP A 64 18.16 5.33 -8.99
C TRP A 64 19.64 5.66 -8.90
N ALA A 65 20.45 5.07 -9.78
CA ALA A 65 21.89 5.27 -9.79
C ALA A 65 22.32 6.47 -10.65
N ASP A 66 23.55 6.92 -10.43
CA ASP A 66 24.31 7.92 -11.19
C ASP A 66 24.26 7.75 -12.72
N ASP A 67 24.30 6.50 -13.21
CA ASP A 67 24.24 6.11 -14.63
C ASP A 67 22.85 6.27 -15.28
N ASP A 68 21.91 6.85 -14.52
CA ASP A 68 20.52 7.08 -14.87
C ASP A 68 19.63 5.84 -14.96
N TYR A 69 20.11 4.64 -14.65
CA TYR A 69 19.24 3.47 -14.58
C TYR A 69 18.59 3.31 -13.21
N LEU A 70 17.44 2.64 -13.19
CA LEU A 70 16.93 2.06 -11.95
C LEU A 70 17.55 0.68 -11.77
N TYR A 71 18.05 0.40 -10.57
CA TYR A 71 18.44 -0.94 -10.17
C TYR A 71 17.42 -1.49 -9.19
N THR A 72 17.12 -2.78 -9.32
CA THR A 72 16.09 -3.46 -8.54
C THR A 72 16.43 -4.93 -8.35
N ALA A 73 15.73 -5.62 -7.46
CA ALA A 73 15.81 -7.06 -7.34
C ALA A 73 14.42 -7.64 -7.10
N ASN A 74 14.08 -8.76 -7.76
CA ASN A 74 12.83 -9.47 -7.53
C ASN A 74 13.03 -10.75 -6.72
N GLY A 75 12.00 -11.17 -5.99
CA GLY A 75 11.89 -12.52 -5.43
C GLY A 75 11.32 -13.51 -6.45
N ASP A 76 11.59 -14.80 -6.21
CA ASP A 76 10.94 -15.98 -6.80
C ASP A 76 10.52 -15.81 -8.26
N GLY A 77 11.48 -15.57 -9.15
CA GLY A 77 11.16 -15.30 -10.55
C GLY A 77 12.36 -15.31 -11.47
N ARG A 78 12.12 -14.93 -12.72
CA ARG A 78 13.13 -14.89 -13.79
C ARG A 78 13.70 -13.50 -14.02
N GLY A 79 13.18 -12.46 -13.36
CA GLY A 79 13.54 -11.09 -13.65
C GLY A 79 13.25 -10.75 -15.11
N PHE A 80 14.09 -9.94 -15.73
CA PHE A 80 13.99 -9.61 -17.17
C PHE A 80 14.62 -10.71 -18.04
N SER A 81 14.06 -11.92 -17.99
CA SER A 81 14.44 -13.04 -18.85
C SER A 81 13.23 -13.81 -19.38
N THR A 82 13.29 -14.15 -20.67
CA THR A 82 12.31 -15.01 -21.32
C THR A 82 12.62 -16.50 -21.12
N ASN A 83 13.82 -16.86 -20.66
CA ASN A 83 14.22 -18.25 -20.47
C ASN A 83 13.68 -18.80 -19.15
N GLN A 84 12.88 -19.87 -19.22
CA GLN A 84 12.27 -20.50 -18.04
C GLN A 84 13.30 -21.09 -17.07
N ALA A 85 14.47 -21.49 -17.58
CA ALA A 85 15.55 -22.04 -16.74
C ALA A 85 16.22 -21.00 -15.84
N ASP A 86 15.94 -19.71 -16.03
CA ASP A 86 16.57 -18.61 -15.29
C ASP A 86 15.87 -18.32 -13.95
N PHE A 87 14.88 -19.11 -13.53
CA PHE A 87 14.22 -18.91 -12.24
C PHE A 87 15.21 -18.95 -11.07
N ALA A 88 15.12 -17.98 -10.15
CA ALA A 88 15.87 -17.98 -8.90
C ALA A 88 15.06 -17.36 -7.75
N ASP A 89 15.48 -17.64 -6.50
CA ASP A 89 14.84 -17.11 -5.29
C ASP A 89 14.97 -15.58 -5.16
N ALA A 90 16.07 -15.02 -5.70
CA ALA A 90 16.29 -13.59 -5.87
C ALA A 90 17.03 -13.30 -7.20
N VAL A 91 16.65 -12.24 -7.91
CA VAL A 91 17.25 -11.83 -9.19
C VAL A 91 17.43 -10.32 -9.23
N VAL A 92 18.64 -9.83 -9.51
CA VAL A 92 18.93 -8.41 -9.70
C VAL A 92 18.67 -8.01 -11.15
N ASN A 93 18.11 -6.83 -11.35
CA ASN A 93 17.78 -6.30 -12.66
C ASN A 93 18.15 -4.81 -12.76
N ARG A 94 18.48 -4.39 -13.98
CA ARG A 94 18.62 -2.97 -14.35
C ARG A 94 17.46 -2.58 -15.25
N ILE A 95 16.82 -1.46 -14.96
CA ILE A 95 15.66 -0.92 -15.68
C ILE A 95 16.06 0.40 -16.36
N SER A 96 15.74 0.49 -17.65
CA SER A 96 15.84 1.71 -18.47
C SER A 96 14.46 2.31 -18.74
N GLY A 97 14.44 3.63 -18.90
CA GLY A 97 13.23 4.39 -19.22
C GLY A 97 12.36 4.72 -18.00
N THR A 98 11.10 5.02 -18.28
CA THR A 98 10.05 5.47 -17.36
C THR A 98 8.70 4.94 -17.85
N PRO A 99 7.64 4.92 -17.03
CA PRO A 99 6.31 4.55 -17.48
C PRO A 99 5.83 5.32 -18.71
N GLU A 100 6.19 6.60 -18.82
CA GLU A 100 5.81 7.51 -19.90
C GLU A 100 6.62 7.27 -21.19
N THR A 101 7.90 6.90 -21.06
CA THR A 101 8.78 6.66 -22.22
C THR A 101 8.85 5.19 -22.64
N GLY A 102 8.23 4.30 -21.86
CA GLY A 102 8.41 2.85 -21.97
C GLY A 102 9.56 2.35 -21.10
N ILE A 103 9.40 1.13 -20.59
CA ILE A 103 10.33 0.45 -19.68
C ILE A 103 10.90 -0.79 -20.38
N THR A 104 12.22 -0.94 -20.29
CA THR A 104 12.93 -2.17 -20.65
C THR A 104 13.86 -2.55 -19.50
N GLY A 105 14.23 -3.83 -19.40
CA GLY A 105 15.15 -4.25 -18.36
C GLY A 105 16.16 -5.29 -18.84
N LEU A 106 17.20 -5.42 -18.03
CA LEU A 106 18.30 -6.36 -18.19
C LEU A 106 18.42 -7.16 -16.90
N ARG A 107 18.35 -8.49 -17.01
CA ARG A 107 18.69 -9.41 -15.92
C ARG A 107 20.19 -9.36 -15.63
N LEU A 108 20.56 -9.33 -14.34
CA LEU A 108 21.93 -9.32 -13.83
C LEU A 108 22.18 -10.57 -12.97
N ALA A 109 22.83 -10.43 -11.82
CA ALA A 109 23.13 -11.52 -10.90
C ALA A 109 21.88 -12.12 -10.25
N ALA A 110 21.91 -13.42 -9.95
CA ALA A 110 20.78 -14.14 -9.35
C ALA A 110 21.21 -15.27 -8.41
N GLY A 111 20.32 -15.62 -7.48
CA GLY A 111 20.44 -16.76 -6.56
C GLY A 111 21.79 -16.78 -5.84
N ASN A 112 22.53 -17.89 -5.99
CA ASN A 112 23.82 -18.07 -5.31
C ASN A 112 24.91 -17.07 -5.72
N GLN A 113 24.72 -16.28 -6.79
CA GLN A 113 25.64 -15.20 -7.15
C GLN A 113 25.54 -13.99 -6.21
N LEU A 114 24.46 -13.86 -5.44
CA LEU A 114 24.21 -12.70 -4.58
C LEU A 114 24.88 -12.85 -3.21
N GLY A 115 24.87 -14.04 -2.61
CA GLY A 115 25.43 -14.30 -1.28
C GLY A 115 24.86 -15.58 -0.67
N PRO A 116 25.21 -15.93 0.58
CA PRO A 116 24.63 -17.09 1.26
C PRO A 116 23.21 -16.83 1.77
N VAL A 117 22.50 -17.91 2.11
CA VAL A 117 21.40 -17.90 3.10
C VAL A 117 22.05 -18.27 4.44
N TRP A 118 21.86 -17.46 5.47
CA TRP A 118 22.54 -17.66 6.76
C TRP A 118 21.84 -18.67 7.64
N THR A 119 20.53 -18.76 7.51
CA THR A 119 19.66 -19.58 8.34
C THR A 119 19.55 -20.99 7.76
N PRO A 120 19.94 -22.04 8.51
CA PRO A 120 19.77 -23.42 8.06
C PRO A 120 18.29 -23.79 7.92
N GLY A 121 17.99 -24.75 7.03
CA GLY A 121 16.64 -25.29 6.86
C GLY A 121 15.91 -24.69 5.67
N THR A 122 14.63 -24.37 5.85
CA THR A 122 13.74 -23.92 4.78
C THR A 122 13.71 -22.40 4.65
N TYR A 123 14.86 -21.80 4.36
CA TYR A 123 15.00 -20.36 4.15
C TYR A 123 15.57 -20.04 2.76
N ASN A 124 15.08 -18.98 2.14
CA ASN A 124 15.58 -18.49 0.86
C ASN A 124 15.84 -16.98 0.91
N ARG A 125 16.52 -16.47 -0.12
CA ARG A 125 16.82 -15.04 -0.24
C ARG A 125 15.58 -14.30 -0.68
N LYS A 126 15.27 -13.19 0.01
CA LYS A 126 14.24 -12.25 -0.44
C LYS A 126 14.77 -10.81 -0.39
N PRO A 127 14.75 -10.09 -1.53
CA PRO A 127 15.19 -8.71 -1.57
C PRO A 127 14.16 -7.80 -0.91
N THR A 128 14.64 -6.92 -0.03
CA THR A 128 13.79 -6.02 0.76
C THR A 128 14.09 -4.55 0.54
N GLY A 129 15.32 -4.21 0.18
CA GLY A 129 15.73 -2.84 -0.13
C GLY A 129 17.00 -2.77 -0.95
N ILE A 130 17.18 -1.73 -1.74
CA ILE A 130 18.41 -1.48 -2.50
C ILE A 130 18.74 0.02 -2.47
N VAL A 131 20.01 0.37 -2.44
CA VAL A 131 20.49 1.77 -2.49
C VAL A 131 21.73 1.89 -3.36
N ALA A 132 21.80 2.96 -4.16
CA ALA A 132 22.95 3.36 -4.96
C ALA A 132 23.62 4.59 -4.32
N VAL A 133 24.91 4.51 -3.98
CA VAL A 133 25.71 5.61 -3.43
C VAL A 133 27.18 5.50 -3.83
N ASP A 134 27.84 6.63 -4.06
CA ASP A 134 29.30 6.73 -4.18
C ASP A 134 29.95 6.66 -2.79
N GLY A 135 30.17 5.43 -2.31
CA GLY A 135 30.67 5.15 -0.97
C GLY A 135 32.18 5.34 -0.84
N ASP A 136 32.94 5.21 -1.93
CA ASP A 136 34.39 5.37 -1.93
C ASP A 136 34.88 6.73 -2.49
N GLY A 137 33.98 7.53 -3.05
CA GLY A 137 34.24 8.88 -3.54
C GLY A 137 34.89 8.92 -4.92
N ASP A 138 34.80 7.84 -5.72
CA ASP A 138 35.37 7.76 -7.06
C ASP A 138 34.48 8.38 -8.15
N GLY A 139 33.29 8.86 -7.77
CA GLY A 139 32.30 9.45 -8.65
C GLY A 139 31.36 8.43 -9.30
N LYS A 140 31.37 7.17 -8.86
CA LYS A 140 30.46 6.11 -9.33
C LYS A 140 29.70 5.50 -8.16
N ASP A 141 28.43 5.20 -8.39
CA ASP A 141 27.64 4.52 -7.38
C ASP A 141 28.03 3.04 -7.23
N GLU A 142 28.16 2.60 -5.98
CA GLU A 142 28.00 1.20 -5.62
C GLU A 142 26.55 0.89 -5.25
N LEU A 143 26.15 -0.35 -5.50
CA LEU A 143 24.84 -0.86 -5.11
C LEU A 143 24.94 -1.66 -3.83
N TYR A 144 24.02 -1.40 -2.90
CA TYR A 144 23.87 -2.15 -1.67
C TYR A 144 22.46 -2.75 -1.62
N LEU A 145 22.36 -4.08 -1.55
CA LEU A 145 21.11 -4.84 -1.59
C LEU A 145 20.87 -5.53 -0.25
N ALA A 146 19.80 -5.16 0.44
CA ALA A 146 19.30 -5.86 1.60
C ALA A 146 18.59 -7.15 1.16
N ILE A 147 19.07 -8.28 1.68
CA ILE A 147 18.48 -9.61 1.53
C ILE A 147 18.14 -10.12 2.92
N GLN A 148 16.91 -10.62 3.06
CA GLN A 148 16.47 -11.35 4.24
C GLN A 148 16.39 -12.85 3.96
N ASP A 149 16.57 -13.64 5.02
CA ASP A 149 16.32 -15.09 5.01
C ASP A 149 14.84 -15.31 5.33
N LEU A 150 14.00 -15.47 4.30
CA LEU A 150 12.57 -15.70 4.49
C LEU A 150 12.27 -17.20 4.53
N ASN A 151 11.48 -17.63 5.50
CA ASN A 151 11.03 -19.01 5.59
C ASN A 151 10.10 -19.37 4.42
N TYR A 152 10.42 -20.39 3.64
CA TYR A 152 9.58 -20.91 2.55
C TYR A 152 8.88 -22.24 2.92
N GLY A 153 8.92 -22.63 4.20
CA GLY A 153 8.59 -23.97 4.71
C GLY A 153 7.24 -24.57 4.30
N ALA A 154 7.03 -25.85 4.64
CA ALA A 154 5.79 -26.57 4.37
C ALA A 154 4.70 -26.33 5.44
N ASN A 155 3.45 -26.73 5.15
CA ASN A 155 2.34 -26.86 6.12
C ASN A 155 1.95 -25.58 6.89
N GLY A 156 1.84 -24.44 6.22
CA GLY A 156 1.31 -23.20 6.81
C GLY A 156 2.34 -22.35 7.56
N ALA A 157 3.60 -22.79 7.69
CA ALA A 157 4.69 -22.00 8.27
C ALA A 157 5.37 -21.05 7.25
N ALA A 158 5.09 -21.19 5.96
CA ALA A 158 5.69 -20.35 4.91
C ALA A 158 5.46 -18.86 5.18
N PHE A 159 6.54 -18.08 5.06
CA PHE A 159 6.58 -16.63 5.07
C PHE A 159 6.19 -15.97 6.42
N ASN A 160 6.22 -16.72 7.51
CA ASN A 160 5.81 -16.23 8.84
C ASN A 160 6.98 -15.91 9.77
N ASP A 161 8.24 -15.98 9.32
CA ASP A 161 9.37 -15.52 10.11
C ASP A 161 10.59 -15.12 9.24
N VAL A 162 11.40 -14.19 9.77
CA VAL A 162 12.63 -13.67 9.15
C VAL A 162 13.75 -13.56 10.19
N PRO A 163 14.51 -14.65 10.45
CA PRO A 163 15.50 -14.70 11.52
C PRO A 163 16.79 -13.90 11.27
N ALA A 164 17.18 -13.68 10.01
CA ALA A 164 18.44 -13.06 9.65
C ALA A 164 18.37 -12.24 8.36
N ALA A 165 19.26 -11.25 8.25
CA ALA A 165 19.45 -10.46 7.04
C ALA A 165 20.89 -9.95 6.89
N SER A 166 21.25 -9.66 5.64
CA SER A 166 22.53 -9.06 5.27
C SER A 166 22.34 -8.01 4.18
N ILE A 167 23.30 -7.10 4.12
CA ILE A 167 23.44 -6.16 3.00
C ILE A 167 24.61 -6.61 2.15
N LEU A 168 24.33 -6.91 0.89
CA LEU A 168 25.28 -7.27 -0.14
C LEU A 168 25.80 -6.00 -0.81
N ARG A 169 27.04 -5.99 -1.30
CA ARG A 169 27.64 -4.86 -2.03
C ARG A 169 28.00 -5.27 -3.45
N SER A 170 27.77 -4.39 -4.41
CA SER A 170 28.26 -4.50 -5.78
C SER A 170 28.98 -3.22 -6.18
N THR A 171 30.19 -3.34 -6.71
CA THR A 171 31.02 -2.24 -7.24
C THR A 171 30.97 -2.15 -8.77
N ASN A 172 30.09 -2.93 -9.41
CA ASN A 172 29.95 -3.01 -10.86
C ASN A 172 28.49 -3.09 -11.27
N TYR A 173 27.67 -2.23 -10.68
CA TYR A 173 26.28 -2.03 -11.07
C TYR A 173 25.46 -3.34 -11.09
N GLY A 174 25.64 -4.17 -10.06
CA GLY A 174 24.83 -5.36 -9.81
C GLY A 174 25.25 -6.62 -10.57
N ALA A 175 26.35 -6.57 -11.33
CA ALA A 175 26.85 -7.74 -12.07
C ALA A 175 27.49 -8.80 -11.16
N THR A 176 28.22 -8.38 -10.13
CA THR A 176 28.79 -9.27 -9.09
C THR A 176 28.59 -8.68 -7.71
N TRP A 177 28.46 -9.56 -6.71
CA TRP A 177 28.12 -9.18 -5.34
C TRP A 177 29.07 -9.80 -4.31
N THR A 178 29.32 -9.06 -3.23
CA THR A 178 30.08 -9.51 -2.07
C THR A 178 29.21 -9.43 -0.82
N ALA A 179 29.10 -10.54 -0.10
CA ALA A 179 28.44 -10.60 1.20
C ALA A 179 29.42 -10.34 2.36
N THR A 180 28.89 -10.06 3.54
CA THR A 180 29.62 -10.10 4.82
C THR A 180 30.02 -11.53 5.18
N GLN A 181 30.82 -11.72 6.24
CA GLN A 181 31.23 -13.06 6.73
C GLN A 181 30.18 -13.74 7.63
N SER A 182 29.22 -12.96 8.15
CA SER A 182 28.12 -13.39 9.01
C SER A 182 26.87 -12.58 8.65
N PRO A 183 25.65 -12.99 9.06
CA PRO A 183 24.49 -12.10 8.95
C PRO A 183 24.77 -10.77 9.66
N MET A 184 24.31 -9.66 9.08
CA MET A 184 24.45 -8.34 9.70
C MET A 184 23.42 -8.12 10.80
N PHE A 185 22.20 -8.59 10.56
CA PHE A 185 21.09 -8.56 11.50
C PHE A 185 20.61 -9.99 11.74
N ALA A 186 20.35 -10.35 12.99
CA ALA A 186 20.02 -11.71 13.40
C ALA A 186 19.09 -11.69 14.62
N ASN A 187 18.59 -12.86 15.00
CA ASN A 187 17.65 -13.03 16.11
C ASN A 187 16.40 -12.16 15.94
N TYR A 188 15.84 -12.13 14.72
CA TYR A 188 14.58 -11.45 14.45
C TYR A 188 14.62 -9.94 14.71
N THR A 189 15.80 -9.33 14.84
CA THR A 189 15.96 -7.92 15.21
C THR A 189 16.44 -7.14 14.00
N PHE A 190 15.62 -6.23 13.48
CA PHE A 190 15.90 -5.39 12.31
C PHE A 190 16.25 -6.23 11.05
N THR A 191 15.52 -7.32 10.83
CA THR A 191 15.82 -8.32 9.78
C THR A 191 15.04 -8.10 8.48
N THR A 192 14.04 -7.24 8.46
CA THR A 192 13.46 -6.72 7.20
C THR A 192 13.98 -5.31 7.01
N VAL A 193 14.87 -5.06 6.04
CA VAL A 193 15.58 -3.78 5.89
C VAL A 193 15.29 -3.14 4.54
N PHE A 194 14.89 -1.87 4.52
CA PHE A 194 14.69 -1.11 3.29
C PHE A 194 15.27 0.31 3.40
N PHE A 195 15.93 0.77 2.34
CA PHE A 195 16.62 2.05 2.35
C PHE A 195 15.68 3.20 2.01
N LEU A 196 15.99 4.38 2.55
CA LEU A 196 15.40 5.65 2.14
C LEU A 196 15.90 6.01 0.75
N ASP A 197 14.99 6.27 -0.19
CA ASP A 197 15.31 6.74 -1.54
C ASP A 197 15.26 8.27 -1.60
N PHE A 198 16.43 8.93 -1.70
CA PHE A 198 16.58 10.36 -1.94
C PHE A 198 16.68 10.76 -3.42
N GLY A 199 16.31 9.89 -4.36
CA GLY A 199 16.48 10.17 -5.78
C GLY A 199 17.81 9.66 -6.33
N LYS A 200 18.13 10.11 -7.54
CA LYS A 200 19.34 9.74 -8.29
C LYS A 200 20.61 9.87 -7.43
N SER A 201 21.35 8.78 -7.23
CA SER A 201 22.59 8.74 -6.43
C SER A 201 22.41 9.37 -5.04
N GLN A 202 21.21 9.20 -4.45
CA GLN A 202 20.82 9.83 -3.17
C GLN A 202 21.01 11.36 -3.11
N ALA A 203 21.02 12.07 -4.25
CA ALA A 203 21.44 13.47 -4.34
C ALA A 203 20.62 14.44 -3.45
N GLN A 204 19.37 14.10 -3.12
CA GLN A 204 18.53 14.93 -2.25
C GLN A 204 18.79 14.72 -0.75
N ALA A 205 19.71 13.84 -0.34
CA ALA A 205 20.05 13.62 1.07
C ALA A 205 20.54 14.90 1.79
N SER A 206 21.05 15.88 1.03
CA SER A 206 21.45 17.21 1.52
C SER A 206 20.31 18.01 2.16
N VAL A 207 19.04 17.63 1.94
CA VAL A 207 17.89 18.22 2.65
C VAL A 207 18.00 18.07 4.17
N LEU A 208 18.74 17.07 4.65
CA LEU A 208 19.02 16.84 6.07
C LEU A 208 20.20 17.65 6.61
N GLY A 209 20.74 18.58 5.82
CA GLY A 209 21.92 19.37 6.14
C GLY A 209 23.23 18.72 5.70
N ALA A 210 24.36 19.32 6.11
CA ALA A 210 25.70 18.95 5.63
C ALA A 210 26.12 17.50 5.94
N ASP A 211 25.54 16.89 6.98
CA ASP A 211 25.79 15.50 7.34
C ASP A 211 24.84 14.52 6.64
N GLY A 212 23.73 14.98 6.06
CA GLY A 212 22.75 14.15 5.37
C GLY A 212 23.38 13.20 4.34
N PRO A 213 24.15 13.71 3.37
CA PRO A 213 24.82 12.89 2.36
C PRO A 213 25.90 11.95 2.87
N LYS A 214 26.35 12.09 4.13
CA LYS A 214 27.37 11.19 4.72
C LYS A 214 26.80 9.84 5.13
N TYR A 215 25.48 9.69 5.13
CA TYR A 215 24.80 8.50 5.58
C TYR A 215 23.79 7.98 4.55
N VAL A 216 23.66 6.67 4.45
CA VAL A 216 22.40 6.05 4.03
C VAL A 216 21.49 5.90 5.23
N TYR A 217 20.19 6.06 5.01
CA TYR A 217 19.15 5.83 6.01
C TYR A 217 18.42 4.55 5.64
N ALA A 218 18.17 3.70 6.63
CA ALA A 218 17.52 2.41 6.44
C ALA A 218 16.43 2.23 7.50
N TYR A 219 15.26 1.84 7.05
CA TYR A 219 14.15 1.46 7.88
C TYR A 219 14.16 -0.04 8.07
N GLY A 220 13.59 -0.50 9.18
CA GLY A 220 13.43 -1.93 9.36
C GLY A 220 12.36 -2.36 10.32
N LEU A 221 11.97 -3.63 10.17
CA LEU A 221 11.01 -4.34 10.99
C LEU A 221 11.71 -5.46 11.75
N ASP A 222 11.17 -5.77 12.93
CA ASP A 222 11.54 -6.96 13.69
C ASP A 222 10.62 -8.13 13.32
N ASN A 223 11.09 -9.35 13.59
CA ASN A 223 10.36 -10.62 13.50
C ASN A 223 9.98 -11.08 12.09
N ASN A 224 9.19 -10.30 11.38
CA ASN A 224 8.66 -10.68 10.09
C ASN A 224 8.50 -9.47 9.15
N TRP A 225 8.45 -9.76 7.86
CA TRP A 225 8.31 -8.78 6.78
C TRP A 225 6.87 -8.29 6.58
N ARG A 226 5.90 -8.94 7.21
CA ARG A 226 4.49 -8.58 7.29
C ARG A 226 3.88 -9.29 8.49
N ASP A 227 2.58 -9.16 8.68
CA ASP A 227 1.81 -9.99 9.61
C ASP A 227 2.27 -11.46 9.62
N SER A 228 2.49 -12.05 10.79
CA SER A 228 2.80 -13.48 10.92
C SER A 228 1.48 -14.24 11.01
N VAL A 229 0.87 -14.54 9.87
CA VAL A 229 -0.42 -15.24 9.73
C VAL A 229 -0.54 -16.50 10.60
N ALA A 230 0.54 -17.28 10.71
CA ALA A 230 0.57 -18.50 11.54
C ALA A 230 0.93 -18.24 13.03
N GLY A 231 1.21 -17.00 13.41
CA GLY A 231 1.63 -16.60 14.75
C GLY A 231 2.96 -17.20 15.22
N SER A 232 3.88 -17.56 14.31
CA SER A 232 5.18 -18.14 14.69
C SER A 232 6.10 -17.15 15.38
N VAL A 233 5.96 -15.86 15.07
CA VAL A 233 6.67 -14.75 15.71
C VAL A 233 5.70 -13.58 15.90
N PRO A 234 6.02 -12.58 16.75
CA PRO A 234 5.18 -11.39 16.90
C PRO A 234 5.06 -10.60 15.59
N ASP A 235 3.88 -10.02 15.37
CA ASP A 235 3.63 -9.19 14.19
C ASP A 235 4.39 -7.86 14.24
N PRO A 236 4.83 -7.34 13.08
CA PRO A 236 5.34 -5.98 12.99
C PRO A 236 4.26 -4.94 13.33
N GLN A 237 4.46 -4.18 14.41
CA GLN A 237 3.66 -3.01 14.79
C GLN A 237 4.50 -1.74 14.95
N ASP A 238 5.81 -1.87 14.78
CA ASP A 238 6.80 -0.81 14.95
C ASP A 238 7.70 -0.71 13.72
N LEU A 239 7.84 0.49 13.18
CA LEU A 239 8.85 0.82 12.18
C LEU A 239 10.07 1.44 12.88
N TYR A 240 11.25 0.88 12.64
CA TYR A 240 12.51 1.40 13.18
C TYR A 240 13.31 2.11 12.10
N LEU A 241 14.19 3.03 12.53
CA LEU A 241 15.13 3.75 11.66
C LEU A 241 16.56 3.53 12.14
N ALA A 242 17.46 3.33 11.19
CA ALA A 242 18.90 3.34 11.37
C ALA A 242 19.57 4.17 10.26
N ARG A 243 20.85 4.47 10.45
CA ARG A 243 21.70 5.07 9.43
C ARG A 243 23.11 4.49 9.50
N ALA A 244 23.79 4.44 8.35
CA ALA A 244 25.15 3.95 8.24
C ALA A 244 25.99 4.94 7.41
N PRO A 245 27.26 5.19 7.78
CA PRO A 245 28.16 5.94 6.91
C PRO A 245 28.20 5.30 5.52
N ILE A 246 28.14 6.11 4.46
CA ILE A 246 28.10 5.62 3.07
C ILE A 246 29.30 4.71 2.72
N ASN A 247 30.45 4.95 3.34
CA ASN A 247 31.68 4.19 3.15
C ASN A 247 31.80 2.93 4.03
N ALA A 248 30.79 2.62 4.85
CA ALA A 248 30.84 1.55 5.85
C ALA A 248 29.51 0.78 5.98
N ILE A 249 28.71 0.74 4.92
CA ILE A 249 27.35 0.14 4.96
C ILE A 249 27.40 -1.34 5.36
N GLN A 250 28.41 -2.12 4.96
CA GLN A 250 28.55 -3.53 5.34
C GLN A 250 29.17 -3.76 6.75
N ASP A 251 29.56 -2.71 7.46
CA ASP A 251 30.08 -2.80 8.83
C ASP A 251 29.00 -2.39 9.83
N VAL A 252 28.25 -3.38 10.32
CA VAL A 252 27.14 -3.14 11.29
C VAL A 252 27.60 -2.44 12.57
N SER A 253 28.88 -2.52 12.94
CA SER A 253 29.42 -1.81 14.11
C SER A 253 29.46 -0.28 13.94
N LYS A 254 29.34 0.22 12.71
CA LYS A 254 29.27 1.66 12.38
C LYS A 254 27.84 2.17 12.27
N TRP A 255 26.85 1.28 12.29
CA TRP A 255 25.46 1.68 12.20
C TRP A 255 25.02 2.39 13.47
N GLN A 256 24.14 3.36 13.28
CA GLN A 256 23.50 4.08 14.36
C GLN A 256 21.99 3.92 14.24
N PHE A 257 21.35 3.56 15.33
CA PHE A 257 19.91 3.37 15.42
C PHE A 257 19.25 4.60 16.03
N PHE A 258 18.08 4.96 15.53
CA PHE A 258 17.33 6.09 16.06
C PHE A 258 16.87 5.79 17.48
N SER A 259 17.17 6.70 18.42
CA SER A 259 16.81 6.59 19.84
C SER A 259 16.14 7.86 20.39
N GLY A 260 15.95 8.86 19.53
CA GLY A 260 15.40 10.16 19.88
C GLY A 260 13.87 10.22 19.81
N SER A 261 13.38 11.42 19.51
CA SER A 261 12.00 11.71 19.16
C SER A 261 11.95 12.56 17.89
N ALA A 262 10.77 12.72 17.29
CA ALA A 262 10.65 13.50 16.07
C ALA A 262 11.12 14.97 16.22
N SER A 263 10.93 15.56 17.40
CA SER A 263 11.36 16.92 17.74
C SER A 263 12.81 17.03 18.21
N SER A 264 13.42 15.92 18.64
CA SER A 264 14.79 15.85 19.15
C SER A 264 15.44 14.56 18.67
N PRO A 265 15.89 14.50 17.41
CA PRO A 265 16.49 13.29 16.85
C PRO A 265 17.79 12.96 17.59
N ALA A 266 17.95 11.69 17.92
CA ALA A 266 19.13 11.16 18.60
C ALA A 266 19.46 9.77 18.04
N TRP A 267 20.72 9.40 18.16
CA TRP A 267 21.28 8.20 17.56
C TRP A 267 22.11 7.44 18.58
N THR A 268 22.00 6.11 18.58
CA THR A 268 22.74 5.20 19.47
C THR A 268 23.42 4.11 18.65
N ALA A 269 24.56 3.61 19.11
CA ALA A 269 25.17 2.40 18.53
C ALA A 269 24.52 1.11 19.07
N ASP A 270 23.78 1.17 20.19
CA ASP A 270 23.10 0.02 20.76
C ASP A 270 21.72 -0.17 20.11
N ILE A 271 21.61 -1.21 19.28
CA ILE A 271 20.35 -1.59 18.62
C ILE A 271 19.21 -1.81 19.62
N LYS A 272 19.48 -2.26 20.85
CA LYS A 272 18.44 -2.50 21.87
C LYS A 272 17.87 -1.22 22.46
N ALA A 273 18.59 -0.10 22.35
CA ALA A 273 18.16 1.21 22.79
C ALA A 273 17.42 2.00 21.69
N ARG A 274 17.19 1.39 20.52
CA ARG A 274 16.42 2.00 19.43
C ARG A 274 14.98 2.26 19.85
N ARG A 275 14.34 3.24 19.21
CA ARG A 275 12.93 3.57 19.37
C ARG A 275 12.23 3.49 18.02
N SER A 276 10.97 3.08 18.03
CA SER A 276 10.15 3.12 16.82
C SER A 276 9.84 4.57 16.44
N ILE A 277 9.82 4.84 15.13
CA ILE A 277 9.50 6.13 14.52
C ILE A 277 8.05 6.18 14.01
N LEU A 278 7.40 5.02 13.93
CA LEU A 278 5.98 4.82 13.70
C LEU A 278 5.56 3.58 14.50
N HIS A 279 4.46 3.71 15.22
CA HIS A 279 3.81 2.63 15.94
C HIS A 279 2.34 2.59 15.48
N ASP A 280 1.91 1.47 14.91
CA ASP A 280 0.53 1.29 14.44
C ASP A 280 0.04 -0.11 14.81
N THR A 281 -0.97 -0.15 15.67
CA THR A 281 -1.58 -1.38 16.20
C THR A 281 -2.90 -1.73 15.53
N ARG A 282 -3.27 -1.00 14.46
CA ARG A 282 -4.48 -1.31 13.70
C ARG A 282 -4.41 -2.73 13.16
N ARG A 283 -5.58 -3.38 13.17
CA ARG A 283 -5.79 -4.70 12.61
C ARG A 283 -6.90 -4.63 11.58
N GLU A 284 -6.61 -5.11 10.38
CA GLU A 284 -7.58 -5.16 9.29
C GLU A 284 -7.96 -6.61 8.96
N TYR A 285 -9.21 -6.83 8.56
CA TYR A 285 -9.74 -8.16 8.21
C TYR A 285 -9.57 -9.25 9.29
N PRO A 286 -10.00 -9.03 10.54
CA PRO A 286 -10.10 -10.10 11.52
C PRO A 286 -11.06 -11.19 11.02
N GLY A 287 -10.66 -12.46 11.14
CA GLY A 287 -11.46 -13.58 10.66
C GLY A 287 -10.66 -14.86 10.49
N ASP A 288 -11.00 -15.61 9.43
CA ASP A 288 -10.55 -17.00 9.27
C ASP A 288 -9.04 -17.14 9.00
N GLN A 289 -8.41 -16.15 8.34
CA GLN A 289 -6.97 -16.19 8.08
C GLN A 289 -6.16 -15.74 9.30
N THR A 290 -6.56 -14.62 9.89
CA THR A 290 -5.91 -14.03 11.07
C THR A 290 -7.01 -13.65 12.05
N ALA A 291 -7.04 -14.31 13.21
CA ALA A 291 -8.17 -14.19 14.15
C ALA A 291 -8.38 -12.76 14.67
N ASP A 292 -7.29 -12.03 14.91
CA ASP A 292 -7.29 -10.63 15.33
C ASP A 292 -7.13 -9.64 14.17
N GLY A 293 -6.88 -10.13 12.95
CA GLY A 293 -6.68 -9.34 11.73
C GLY A 293 -5.19 -9.07 11.42
N PHE A 294 -4.90 -8.70 10.18
CA PHE A 294 -3.56 -8.37 9.73
C PHE A 294 -3.05 -7.09 10.37
N SER A 295 -1.82 -7.13 10.90
CA SER A 295 -1.04 -5.92 11.18
C SER A 295 -0.80 -5.11 9.90
N VAL A 296 -0.86 -3.78 10.03
CA VAL A 296 -0.79 -2.84 8.88
C VAL A 296 0.61 -2.36 8.53
N LEU A 297 1.63 -2.74 9.31
CA LEU A 297 3.03 -2.43 9.01
C LEU A 297 3.71 -3.64 8.38
N SER A 298 4.10 -3.51 7.12
CA SER A 298 4.80 -4.53 6.35
C SER A 298 5.93 -3.91 5.52
N GLN A 299 6.83 -4.76 5.02
CA GLN A 299 7.91 -4.43 4.10
C GLN A 299 7.37 -3.54 2.97
N GLY A 300 8.02 -2.40 2.76
CA GLY A 300 7.71 -1.53 1.64
C GLY A 300 8.89 -0.65 1.29
N SER A 301 8.64 0.63 1.03
CA SER A 301 9.68 1.61 0.72
C SER A 301 9.48 2.89 1.51
N VAL A 302 10.56 3.64 1.71
CA VAL A 302 10.44 5.05 2.06
C VAL A 302 11.13 5.89 1.01
N VAL A 303 10.43 6.87 0.46
CA VAL A 303 10.95 7.77 -0.57
C VAL A 303 10.82 9.23 -0.13
N TYR A 304 11.82 10.06 -0.45
CA TYR A 304 11.71 11.50 -0.32
C TYR A 304 11.12 12.11 -1.59
N ASN A 305 9.85 12.52 -1.52
CA ASN A 305 9.19 13.31 -2.56
C ASN A 305 9.66 14.76 -2.42
N ALA A 306 10.73 15.11 -3.15
CA ALA A 306 11.40 16.40 -3.04
C ALA A 306 10.50 17.62 -3.39
N PRO A 307 9.68 17.59 -4.46
CA PRO A 307 8.78 18.71 -4.77
C PRO A 307 7.78 19.02 -3.63
N LEU A 308 7.29 17.99 -2.95
CA LEU A 308 6.36 18.13 -1.83
C LEU A 308 7.05 18.29 -0.48
N LYS A 309 8.36 18.06 -0.41
CA LYS A 309 9.16 18.03 0.82
C LYS A 309 8.57 17.06 1.85
N ARG A 310 8.28 15.84 1.40
CA ARG A 310 7.70 14.79 2.25
C ARG A 310 8.38 13.46 2.08
N TYR A 311 8.54 12.77 3.20
CA TYR A 311 8.91 11.36 3.26
C TYR A 311 7.63 10.55 3.20
N ILE A 312 7.56 9.60 2.29
CA ILE A 312 6.38 8.73 2.11
C ILE A 312 6.81 7.31 2.39
N TYR A 313 6.22 6.69 3.42
CA TYR A 313 6.35 5.27 3.70
C TYR A 313 5.15 4.53 3.11
N THR A 314 5.43 3.50 2.33
CA THR A 314 4.43 2.60 1.75
C THR A 314 4.39 1.30 2.52
N SER A 315 3.18 0.86 2.87
CA SER A 315 2.94 -0.40 3.56
C SER A 315 1.73 -1.12 2.98
N TRP A 316 1.47 -2.34 3.44
CA TRP A 316 0.42 -3.18 2.90
C TRP A 316 0.01 -4.28 3.89
N THR A 317 -1.18 -4.82 3.67
CA THR A 317 -1.67 -6.11 4.17
C THR A 317 -2.07 -6.97 2.97
N ASP A 318 -2.48 -8.22 3.19
CA ASP A 318 -3.00 -9.06 2.11
C ASP A 318 -4.15 -8.40 1.32
N TYR A 319 -4.85 -7.39 1.87
CA TYR A 319 -5.99 -6.72 1.24
C TYR A 319 -5.92 -5.20 1.14
N THR A 320 -4.99 -4.54 1.82
CA THR A 320 -4.94 -3.07 1.91
C THR A 320 -3.56 -2.53 1.57
N PHE A 321 -3.50 -1.28 1.09
CA PHE A 321 -2.29 -0.47 1.13
C PHE A 321 -2.46 0.67 2.12
N ASP A 322 -1.42 0.96 2.88
CA ASP A 322 -1.37 2.08 3.82
C ASP A 322 -0.18 2.98 3.47
N PHE A 323 -0.43 4.29 3.39
CA PHE A 323 0.57 5.29 3.04
C PHE A 323 0.68 6.33 4.16
N TYR A 324 1.90 6.52 4.65
CA TYR A 324 2.22 7.47 5.71
C TYR A 324 3.12 8.58 5.18
N GLU A 325 2.88 9.81 5.61
CA GLU A 325 3.75 10.96 5.31
C GLU A 325 4.41 11.50 6.56
N ALA A 326 5.64 12.01 6.40
CA ALA A 326 6.37 12.69 7.46
C ALA A 326 7.14 13.92 6.94
N PRO A 327 7.34 14.94 7.78
CA PRO A 327 8.18 16.10 7.44
C PRO A 327 9.68 15.81 7.57
N GLN A 328 10.07 14.74 8.26
CA GLN A 328 11.45 14.30 8.53
C GLN A 328 11.53 12.77 8.38
N PRO A 329 12.71 12.18 8.11
CA PRO A 329 12.84 10.74 7.92
C PRO A 329 12.62 9.94 9.22
N TRP A 330 12.70 10.59 10.38
CA TRP A 330 12.37 10.01 11.69
C TRP A 330 10.97 10.40 12.18
N GLY A 331 10.09 10.87 11.29
CA GLY A 331 8.70 11.17 11.60
C GLY A 331 8.42 12.61 12.08
N PRO A 332 7.25 12.86 12.70
CA PRO A 332 6.22 11.85 12.95
C PRO A 332 5.58 11.40 11.64
N PHE A 333 5.47 10.09 11.43
CA PHE A 333 4.73 9.52 10.32
C PHE A 333 3.24 9.55 10.63
N THR A 334 2.44 10.01 9.67
CA THR A 334 0.99 10.14 9.79
C THR A 334 0.33 9.49 8.59
N LEU A 335 -0.61 8.57 8.82
CA LEU A 335 -1.38 7.93 7.76
C LEU A 335 -2.16 9.00 6.97
N PHE A 336 -2.02 9.01 5.65
CA PHE A 336 -2.76 9.91 4.75
C PHE A 336 -3.68 9.18 3.78
N GLU A 337 -3.42 7.90 3.49
CA GLU A 337 -4.25 7.08 2.60
C GLU A 337 -4.26 5.63 3.10
N SER A 338 -5.44 5.02 3.13
CA SER A 338 -5.60 3.58 3.32
C SER A 338 -6.54 3.06 2.24
N LYS A 339 -5.97 2.33 1.29
CA LYS A 339 -6.66 1.81 0.12
C LYS A 339 -7.06 0.37 0.36
N ASP A 340 -8.36 0.13 0.39
CA ASP A 340 -8.92 -1.20 0.57
C ASP A 340 -9.27 -1.85 -0.77
N PHE A 341 -8.65 -3.00 -1.06
CA PHE A 341 -8.89 -3.83 -2.24
C PHE A 341 -9.86 -4.98 -1.97
N GLY A 342 -10.30 -5.23 -0.75
CA GLY A 342 -11.15 -6.38 -0.42
C GLY A 342 -10.47 -7.74 -0.64
N VAL A 343 -11.13 -8.78 -0.16
CA VAL A 343 -10.65 -10.16 -0.31
C VAL A 343 -10.51 -10.59 -1.78
N THR A 344 -9.69 -11.63 -2.01
CA THR A 344 -9.58 -12.33 -3.30
C THR A 344 -10.86 -13.11 -3.64
N PRO A 345 -11.17 -13.42 -4.92
CA PRO A 345 -10.29 -13.33 -6.09
C PRO A 345 -10.06 -11.91 -6.58
N TRP A 346 -8.83 -11.65 -6.96
CA TRP A 346 -8.45 -10.46 -7.72
C TRP A 346 -8.30 -10.81 -9.19
N PHE A 347 -8.28 -9.78 -10.03
CA PHE A 347 -8.27 -9.91 -11.47
C PHE A 347 -7.14 -9.07 -12.07
N GLY A 348 -6.33 -9.71 -12.91
CA GLY A 348 -5.35 -9.05 -13.74
C GLY A 348 -5.99 -8.24 -14.87
N ARG A 349 -5.17 -7.53 -15.65
CA ARG A 349 -5.63 -6.67 -16.75
C ARG A 349 -6.12 -7.34 -18.00
N ASN A 350 -5.92 -8.64 -18.09
CA ASN A 350 -6.50 -9.44 -19.14
C ASN A 350 -8.00 -9.69 -18.93
N THR A 351 -8.63 -9.09 -17.92
CA THR A 351 -10.08 -9.17 -17.66
C THR A 351 -10.78 -7.83 -17.91
N SER A 352 -12.13 -7.85 -17.93
CA SER A 352 -12.96 -6.65 -18.10
C SER A 352 -13.06 -5.79 -16.84
N THR A 353 -12.71 -6.33 -15.67
CA THR A 353 -12.84 -5.67 -14.35
C THR A 353 -11.55 -5.84 -13.53
N PRO A 354 -10.41 -5.29 -14.01
CA PRO A 354 -9.13 -5.49 -13.37
C PRO A 354 -9.06 -4.83 -11.99
N LYS A 355 -8.75 -5.65 -10.98
CA LYS A 355 -8.66 -5.23 -9.58
C LYS A 355 -7.65 -6.12 -8.87
N ASN A 356 -6.59 -5.54 -8.32
CA ASN A 356 -5.54 -6.24 -7.58
C ASN A 356 -4.80 -5.25 -6.71
N GLY A 357 -4.53 -5.56 -5.45
CA GLY A 357 -3.61 -4.78 -4.61
C GLY A 357 -2.21 -5.34 -4.75
N GLY A 358 -1.88 -6.27 -3.86
CA GLY A 358 -0.62 -7.00 -3.88
C GLY A 358 0.19 -6.76 -2.61
N TYR A 359 1.48 -7.00 -2.70
CA TYR A 359 2.40 -6.83 -1.58
C TYR A 359 3.69 -6.13 -1.99
N ALA A 360 4.48 -5.81 -0.97
CA ALA A 360 5.77 -5.13 -1.03
C ALA A 360 5.72 -3.84 -1.87
N THR A 361 4.84 -2.93 -1.45
CA THR A 361 4.63 -1.67 -2.18
C THR A 361 5.89 -0.82 -2.19
N THR A 362 6.35 -0.39 -3.37
CA THR A 362 7.50 0.52 -3.49
C THR A 362 7.19 1.72 -4.40
N ILE A 363 7.75 2.90 -4.11
CA ILE A 363 7.66 4.08 -4.98
C ILE A 363 9.08 4.43 -5.48
N PRO A 364 9.43 4.12 -6.74
CA PRO A 364 10.71 4.51 -7.30
C PRO A 364 10.79 6.03 -7.43
N SER A 365 11.79 6.68 -6.82
CA SER A 365 11.98 8.13 -6.91
C SER A 365 12.06 8.66 -8.34
N LYS A 366 12.64 7.87 -9.25
CA LYS A 366 12.73 8.18 -10.69
C LYS A 366 11.36 8.35 -11.35
N PHE A 367 10.31 7.73 -10.78
CA PHE A 367 8.95 7.70 -11.32
C PHE A 367 8.00 8.64 -10.53
N ILE A 368 8.56 9.64 -9.85
CA ILE A 368 7.78 10.74 -9.26
C ILE A 368 7.72 11.89 -10.27
N SER A 369 6.53 12.44 -10.50
CA SER A 369 6.36 13.59 -11.39
C SER A 369 7.14 14.81 -10.91
N ALA A 370 7.45 15.74 -11.82
CA ALA A 370 8.24 16.92 -11.50
C ALA A 370 7.64 17.80 -10.38
N ASP A 371 6.32 17.79 -10.23
CA ASP A 371 5.58 18.49 -9.16
C ASP A 371 5.30 17.61 -7.92
N GLY A 372 5.68 16.33 -7.98
CA GLY A 372 5.51 15.35 -6.91
C GLY A 372 4.09 14.83 -6.71
N THR A 373 3.11 15.29 -7.48
CA THR A 373 1.67 14.98 -7.25
C THR A 373 1.24 13.65 -7.85
N ASN A 374 2.01 13.12 -8.80
CA ASN A 374 1.78 11.81 -9.41
C ASN A 374 2.99 10.91 -9.11
N MET A 375 2.71 9.74 -8.55
CA MET A 375 3.71 8.75 -8.19
C MET A 375 3.29 7.40 -8.75
N TRP A 376 4.27 6.62 -9.19
CA TRP A 376 4.06 5.22 -9.55
C TRP A 376 4.37 4.33 -8.34
N VAL A 377 3.38 3.54 -7.94
CA VAL A 377 3.50 2.52 -6.89
C VAL A 377 3.68 1.17 -7.56
N GLN A 378 4.79 0.50 -7.27
CA GLN A 378 5.05 -0.87 -7.66
C GLN A 378 4.43 -1.82 -6.63
N SER A 379 3.78 -2.89 -7.09
CA SER A 379 3.30 -3.99 -6.24
C SER A 379 3.11 -5.27 -7.06
N ASN A 380 2.96 -6.41 -6.38
CA ASN A 380 2.74 -7.71 -7.03
C ASN A 380 1.70 -8.56 -6.31
N TRP A 381 1.08 -9.46 -7.05
CA TRP A 381 0.19 -10.48 -6.53
C TRP A 381 0.46 -11.81 -7.23
N PHE A 382 0.52 -12.92 -6.47
CA PHE A 382 0.92 -14.25 -6.97
C PHE A 382 -0.21 -15.28 -7.00
N VAL A 383 -1.33 -15.03 -6.30
CA VAL A 383 -2.40 -16.04 -6.17
C VAL A 383 -3.18 -16.11 -7.49
N GLY A 384 -3.40 -17.30 -8.05
CA GLY A 384 -4.18 -17.45 -9.30
C GLY A 384 -3.37 -17.65 -10.57
N ALA A 385 -2.04 -17.79 -10.49
CA ALA A 385 -1.20 -18.28 -11.60
C ALA A 385 -1.69 -19.64 -12.18
N ALA A 386 -2.44 -20.43 -11.39
CA ALA A 386 -3.07 -21.68 -11.81
C ALA A 386 -4.38 -21.52 -12.62
N ALA A 387 -4.96 -20.30 -12.71
CA ALA A 387 -6.22 -20.04 -13.41
C ALA A 387 -6.07 -19.20 -14.69
N GLY A 388 -4.84 -18.86 -15.10
CA GLY A 388 -4.59 -18.14 -16.36
C GLY A 388 -4.98 -16.64 -16.37
N SER A 389 -5.31 -16.07 -15.20
CA SER A 389 -5.72 -14.66 -15.02
C SER A 389 -4.63 -13.74 -14.48
N ASP A 390 -3.40 -14.25 -14.36
CA ASP A 390 -2.29 -13.51 -13.74
C ASP A 390 -1.48 -12.75 -14.79
N VAL A 391 -1.55 -11.42 -14.71
CA VAL A 391 -0.62 -10.53 -15.41
C VAL A 391 0.07 -9.57 -14.43
N ASN A 392 0.06 -9.84 -13.12
CA ASN A 392 0.62 -8.94 -12.09
C ASN A 392 1.89 -9.48 -11.41
N TYR A 393 2.25 -10.74 -11.62
CA TYR A 393 3.54 -11.32 -11.20
C TYR A 393 4.72 -10.92 -12.10
N CYS A 394 4.90 -9.61 -12.28
CA CYS A 394 5.93 -8.96 -13.09
C CYS A 394 6.25 -7.57 -12.52
N PHE A 395 7.23 -6.85 -13.03
CA PHE A 395 7.38 -5.43 -12.69
C PHE A 395 6.13 -4.66 -13.15
N SER A 396 5.31 -4.28 -12.17
CA SER A 396 3.97 -3.74 -12.38
C SER A 396 3.80 -2.47 -11.54
N LEU A 397 3.15 -1.47 -12.12
CA LEU A 397 3.02 -0.13 -11.54
C LEU A 397 1.57 0.33 -11.61
N ARG A 398 1.11 1.04 -10.59
CA ARG A 398 -0.17 1.75 -10.52
C ARG A 398 0.06 3.20 -10.11
N ARG A 399 -0.90 4.08 -10.35
CA ARG A 399 -0.79 5.48 -9.95
C ARG A 399 -1.28 5.69 -8.52
N LEU A 400 -0.51 6.50 -7.79
CA LEU A 400 -0.94 7.25 -6.63
C LEU A 400 -0.93 8.73 -7.01
N GLN A 401 -2.08 9.39 -6.89
CA GLN A 401 -2.22 10.82 -7.11
C GLN A 401 -2.54 11.51 -5.78
N VAL A 402 -1.90 12.65 -5.52
CA VAL A 402 -2.12 13.43 -4.30
C VAL A 402 -2.27 14.91 -4.62
N THR A 403 -3.14 15.60 -3.88
CA THR A 403 -3.23 17.06 -3.94
C THR A 403 -2.87 17.65 -2.60
N LYS A 404 -1.84 18.50 -2.57
CA LYS A 404 -1.44 19.20 -1.34
C LYS A 404 -2.58 20.06 -0.82
N TYR A 405 -2.84 20.01 0.48
CA TYR A 405 -3.84 20.85 1.10
C TYR A 405 -3.45 22.32 1.04
N THR A 406 -4.42 23.14 0.64
CA THR A 406 -4.38 24.60 0.75
C THR A 406 -5.71 25.03 1.34
N ALA A 407 -5.66 25.83 2.40
CA ALA A 407 -6.88 26.37 3.01
C ALA A 407 -7.68 27.16 1.96
N SER A 408 -8.99 26.91 1.92
CA SER A 408 -9.91 27.51 0.96
C SER A 408 -11.24 27.84 1.64
N GLN A 409 -12.03 28.69 0.99
CA GLN A 409 -13.41 28.97 1.37
C GLN A 409 -14.31 28.64 0.18
N ALA A 410 -15.53 28.21 0.46
CA ALA A 410 -16.50 27.93 -0.58
C ALA A 410 -16.87 29.22 -1.34
N ALA A 411 -16.70 29.18 -2.66
CA ALA A 411 -17.00 30.30 -3.56
C ALA A 411 -18.15 29.99 -4.55
N ASN A 412 -18.63 28.76 -4.59
CA ASN A 412 -19.71 28.36 -5.48
C ASN A 412 -21.03 29.05 -5.12
N GLN A 413 -21.79 29.41 -6.15
CA GLN A 413 -23.15 29.93 -6.04
C GLN A 413 -24.15 28.78 -6.16
N PRO A 414 -25.39 28.94 -5.66
CA PRO A 414 -26.45 27.98 -5.91
C PRO A 414 -26.67 27.77 -7.42
N GLY A 415 -26.94 26.53 -7.84
CA GLY A 415 -27.15 26.18 -9.24
C GLY A 415 -27.28 24.69 -9.50
N SER A 416 -27.45 24.31 -10.78
CA SER A 416 -27.68 22.93 -11.19
C SER A 416 -26.41 22.11 -11.42
N SER A 417 -25.23 22.63 -11.05
CA SER A 417 -23.95 21.95 -11.27
C SER A 417 -23.76 20.80 -10.28
N ASN A 418 -23.52 19.59 -10.79
CA ASN A 418 -23.15 18.44 -9.96
C ASN A 418 -21.69 18.57 -9.50
N LEU A 419 -21.48 18.85 -8.21
CA LEU A 419 -20.18 19.01 -7.58
C LEU A 419 -19.37 17.70 -7.55
N ALA A 420 -20.01 16.54 -7.68
CA ALA A 420 -19.33 15.26 -7.86
C ALA A 420 -18.46 15.24 -9.13
N ARG A 421 -18.75 16.10 -10.12
CA ARG A 421 -17.98 16.26 -11.36
C ARG A 421 -17.07 17.49 -11.36
N ALA A 422 -16.97 18.19 -10.22
CA ALA A 422 -16.05 19.31 -10.10
C ALA A 422 -14.60 18.86 -10.25
N ALA A 423 -13.74 19.76 -10.73
CA ALA A 423 -12.32 19.46 -10.90
C ALA A 423 -11.69 19.02 -9.57
N GLY A 424 -10.94 17.92 -9.61
CA GLY A 424 -10.27 17.36 -8.43
C GLY A 424 -11.17 16.59 -7.46
N ALA A 425 -12.43 16.33 -7.82
CA ALA A 425 -13.28 15.41 -7.05
C ALA A 425 -12.65 14.01 -7.01
N VAL A 426 -12.44 13.48 -5.81
CA VAL A 426 -11.92 12.14 -5.58
C VAL A 426 -12.96 11.31 -4.83
N PRO A 427 -13.42 10.17 -5.40
CA PRO A 427 -14.37 9.31 -4.73
C PRO A 427 -13.82 8.69 -3.44
N VAL A 428 -14.69 8.54 -2.45
CA VAL A 428 -14.40 7.88 -1.17
C VAL A 428 -15.42 6.77 -0.94
N CYS A 429 -14.95 5.59 -0.60
CA CYS A 429 -15.76 4.44 -0.23
C CYS A 429 -15.10 3.67 0.92
N LYS A 430 -15.73 2.59 1.42
CA LYS A 430 -15.01 1.58 2.23
C LYS A 430 -14.14 0.74 1.31
N ALA A 431 -14.74 0.11 0.31
CA ALA A 431 -14.08 -0.59 -0.78
C ALA A 431 -14.96 -0.50 -2.04
N ALA A 432 -14.38 -0.78 -3.20
CA ALA A 432 -15.11 -1.03 -4.44
C ALA A 432 -14.84 -2.48 -4.87
N HIS A 433 -15.90 -3.29 -4.96
CA HIS A 433 -15.80 -4.71 -5.20
C HIS A 433 -15.18 -4.99 -6.57
N TYR A 434 -15.51 -4.21 -7.60
CA TYR A 434 -14.94 -4.36 -8.94
C TYR A 434 -13.93 -3.25 -9.31
N GLY A 435 -13.75 -2.26 -8.45
CA GLY A 435 -12.76 -1.18 -8.61
C GLY A 435 -13.22 -0.02 -9.49
N HIS A 436 -14.52 0.11 -9.76
CA HIS A 436 -15.11 1.10 -10.66
C HIS A 436 -15.59 2.36 -9.94
N LEU A 437 -14.65 3.11 -9.37
CA LEU A 437 -14.97 4.39 -8.70
C LEU A 437 -15.56 5.46 -9.64
N THR A 438 -15.34 5.34 -10.94
CA THR A 438 -15.88 6.27 -11.95
C THR A 438 -17.39 6.16 -12.12
N TYR A 439 -18.01 5.04 -11.73
CA TYR A 439 -19.47 4.87 -11.85
C TYR A 439 -20.23 5.75 -10.87
N LEU A 440 -19.58 6.34 -9.87
CA LEU A 440 -20.29 7.15 -8.88
C LEU A 440 -20.72 8.50 -9.46
N ASN A 441 -20.14 8.97 -10.57
CA ASN A 441 -20.45 10.28 -11.16
C ASN A 441 -20.43 10.30 -12.70
N ASP A 442 -20.59 9.17 -13.38
CA ASP A 442 -20.54 9.11 -14.84
C ASP A 442 -21.88 9.46 -15.51
N GLY A 443 -22.98 9.50 -14.74
CA GLY A 443 -24.33 9.75 -15.25
C GLY A 443 -24.93 8.58 -16.02
N ALA A 444 -24.32 7.41 -15.90
CA ALA A 444 -24.84 6.15 -16.41
C ALA A 444 -25.60 5.40 -15.29
N THR A 445 -26.01 4.17 -15.59
CA THR A 445 -26.64 3.26 -14.62
C THR A 445 -25.80 2.01 -14.42
N LEU A 446 -24.48 2.14 -14.56
CA LEU A 446 -23.55 1.07 -14.22
C LEU A 446 -23.52 0.92 -12.69
N SER A 447 -23.27 -0.30 -12.22
CA SER A 447 -23.34 -0.60 -10.79
C SER A 447 -21.98 -0.98 -10.26
N GLU A 448 -21.65 -0.44 -9.09
CA GLU A 448 -20.57 -0.89 -8.22
C GLU A 448 -21.18 -1.30 -6.87
N ASP A 449 -20.44 -2.08 -6.09
CA ASP A 449 -20.79 -2.41 -4.72
C ASP A 449 -19.57 -2.38 -3.81
N SER A 450 -19.82 -2.34 -2.50
CA SER A 450 -18.80 -2.22 -1.47
C SER A 450 -18.40 -3.55 -0.85
N TRP A 451 -18.76 -4.69 -1.46
CA TRP A 451 -18.43 -5.98 -0.90
C TRP A 451 -16.91 -6.18 -0.89
N ASP A 452 -16.39 -6.46 0.30
CA ASP A 452 -14.96 -6.60 0.57
C ASP A 452 -14.64 -7.91 1.29
N GLY A 453 -15.65 -8.74 1.59
CA GLY A 453 -15.52 -9.98 2.36
C GLY A 453 -15.48 -9.80 3.87
N SER A 454 -15.50 -8.56 4.37
CA SER A 454 -15.49 -8.27 5.80
C SER A 454 -16.91 -8.07 6.36
N GLN A 455 -17.09 -8.36 7.64
CA GLN A 455 -18.26 -7.84 8.36
C GLN A 455 -17.99 -6.38 8.72
N LYS A 456 -18.79 -5.44 8.24
CA LYS A 456 -18.61 -4.00 8.53
C LYS A 456 -19.77 -3.40 9.31
N ASN A 457 -19.43 -2.50 10.24
CA ASN A 457 -20.42 -1.73 11.00
C ASN A 457 -20.98 -0.54 10.22
N LEU A 458 -20.15 0.04 9.37
CA LEU A 458 -20.47 1.21 8.58
C LEU A 458 -19.97 1.00 7.17
N ASP A 459 -20.74 1.51 6.24
CA ASP A 459 -20.41 1.60 4.82
C ASP A 459 -20.64 3.02 4.34
N ARG A 460 -19.95 3.43 3.27
CA ARG A 460 -19.97 4.82 2.81
C ARG A 460 -19.76 4.95 1.31
N TRP A 461 -20.31 6.03 0.77
CA TRP A 461 -20.01 6.55 -0.57
C TRP A 461 -19.93 8.07 -0.52
N GLY A 462 -18.96 8.66 -1.20
CA GLY A 462 -18.74 10.09 -1.10
C GLY A 462 -17.65 10.62 -2.02
N TYR A 463 -17.32 11.88 -1.80
CA TYR A 463 -16.23 12.58 -2.47
C TYR A 463 -15.46 13.44 -1.50
N VAL A 464 -14.20 13.69 -1.84
CA VAL A 464 -13.38 14.76 -1.26
C VAL A 464 -12.83 15.62 -2.38
N TRP A 465 -12.58 16.89 -2.08
CA TRP A 465 -12.10 17.88 -3.03
C TRP A 465 -10.89 18.64 -2.48
N PRO A 466 -10.07 19.23 -3.38
CA PRO A 466 -8.97 20.10 -2.95
C PRO A 466 -9.42 21.47 -2.44
N THR A 467 -10.69 21.84 -2.66
CA THR A 467 -11.28 23.11 -2.22
C THR A 467 -12.63 22.89 -1.55
N GLN A 468 -13.04 23.83 -0.70
CA GLN A 468 -14.36 23.82 -0.11
C GLN A 468 -15.47 24.18 -1.11
N TYR A 469 -16.63 23.57 -0.92
CA TYR A 469 -17.88 23.90 -1.60
C TYR A 469 -19.02 24.04 -0.58
N ARG A 470 -19.96 24.95 -0.86
CA ARG A 470 -21.30 24.92 -0.25
C ARG A 470 -22.11 23.82 -0.89
N MET A 471 -22.94 23.15 -0.10
CA MET A 471 -23.74 22.01 -0.51
C MET A 471 -24.93 21.87 0.43
N ASN A 472 -26.07 21.45 -0.11
CA ASN A 472 -27.31 21.22 0.66
C ASN A 472 -28.17 20.09 0.09
N ARG A 473 -27.70 19.39 -0.96
CA ARG A 473 -28.41 18.25 -1.54
C ARG A 473 -27.46 17.18 -2.06
N VAL A 474 -27.82 15.92 -1.81
CA VAL A 474 -27.21 14.71 -2.39
C VAL A 474 -28.29 13.87 -3.04
N VAL A 475 -28.03 13.32 -4.21
CA VAL A 475 -28.89 12.30 -4.85
C VAL A 475 -28.11 11.00 -4.90
N TYR A 476 -28.61 9.99 -4.20
CA TYR A 476 -28.05 8.64 -4.17
C TYR A 476 -28.92 7.72 -5.01
N THR A 477 -28.37 7.24 -6.12
CA THR A 477 -28.97 6.19 -6.93
C THR A 477 -28.33 4.86 -6.56
N THR A 478 -29.11 3.96 -5.97
CA THR A 478 -28.62 2.64 -5.56
C THR A 478 -28.24 1.79 -6.76
N GLY A 479 -27.29 0.87 -6.60
CA GLY A 479 -26.86 -0.05 -7.64
C GLY A 479 -27.79 -1.27 -7.83
N SER A 480 -27.18 -2.37 -8.26
CA SER A 480 -27.83 -3.67 -8.47
C SER A 480 -28.42 -4.26 -7.17
N SER A 481 -29.38 -5.16 -7.32
CA SER A 481 -29.97 -5.89 -6.19
C SER A 481 -29.27 -7.23 -5.99
N PHE A 482 -29.05 -7.58 -4.73
CA PHE A 482 -28.44 -8.83 -4.32
C PHE A 482 -29.26 -9.47 -3.19
N PRO A 483 -29.31 -10.80 -3.08
CA PRO A 483 -30.05 -11.46 -2.01
C PRO A 483 -29.40 -11.29 -0.62
N ASP A 484 -28.12 -10.97 -0.57
CA ASP A 484 -27.23 -10.98 0.60
C ASP A 484 -26.68 -9.60 0.99
N GLY A 485 -27.05 -8.55 0.25
CA GLY A 485 -26.67 -7.16 0.53
C GLY A 485 -27.11 -6.19 -0.56
N GLY A 486 -26.54 -4.98 -0.56
CA GLY A 486 -26.80 -3.94 -1.55
C GLY A 486 -27.56 -2.71 -1.01
N TRP A 487 -28.04 -2.71 0.24
CA TRP A 487 -28.78 -1.60 0.83
C TRP A 487 -28.26 -1.22 2.21
N PHE A 488 -28.46 0.02 2.65
CA PHE A 488 -28.29 0.39 4.07
C PHE A 488 -29.44 -0.16 4.93
N SER A 489 -29.16 -0.79 6.06
CA SER A 489 -30.16 -1.36 6.98
C SER A 489 -30.60 -0.42 8.10
N SER A 490 -29.79 0.57 8.45
CA SER A 490 -30.15 1.58 9.45
C SER A 490 -29.17 2.76 9.42
N ASN A 491 -29.54 3.85 10.12
CA ASN A 491 -28.69 5.01 10.41
C ASN A 491 -28.05 5.64 9.16
N LEU A 492 -28.75 5.64 8.03
CA LEU A 492 -28.28 6.30 6.82
C LEU A 492 -28.38 7.82 6.99
N THR A 493 -27.25 8.50 6.89
CA THR A 493 -27.14 9.95 7.05
C THR A 493 -26.15 10.54 6.05
N VAL A 494 -26.05 11.88 6.02
CA VAL A 494 -25.06 12.64 5.25
C VAL A 494 -24.06 13.29 6.20
N GLN A 495 -22.79 13.24 5.87
CA GLN A 495 -21.72 13.95 6.56
C GLN A 495 -20.93 14.83 5.59
N VAL A 496 -20.53 16.00 6.06
CA VAL A 496 -19.65 16.93 5.33
C VAL A 496 -18.33 17.03 6.06
N ARG A 497 -17.22 17.04 5.31
CA ARG A 497 -15.88 17.15 5.86
C ARG A 497 -15.48 18.61 6.04
N GLN A 498 -15.09 18.97 7.25
CA GLN A 498 -14.58 20.29 7.63
C GLN A 498 -13.32 20.10 8.45
N ASN A 499 -12.22 20.75 8.07
CA ASN A 499 -10.93 20.63 8.77
C ASN A 499 -10.53 19.16 9.00
N PHE A 500 -10.67 18.33 7.96
CA PHE A 500 -10.36 16.88 8.00
C PHE A 500 -11.23 16.05 8.97
N GLN A 501 -12.33 16.60 9.48
CA GLN A 501 -13.28 15.90 10.34
C GLN A 501 -14.63 15.77 9.65
N TRP A 502 -15.24 14.58 9.73
CA TRP A 502 -16.58 14.33 9.20
C TRP A 502 -17.65 14.76 10.21
N ILE A 503 -18.55 15.65 9.78
CA ILE A 503 -19.58 16.24 10.63
C ILE A 503 -20.95 15.92 10.02
N THR A 504 -21.86 15.37 10.83
CA THR A 504 -23.24 15.09 10.41
C THR A 504 -23.99 16.39 10.14
N VAL A 505 -24.67 16.45 9.00
CA VAL A 505 -25.46 17.63 8.59
C VAL A 505 -26.70 17.81 9.48
N SER A 506 -27.18 19.04 9.62
CA SER A 506 -28.46 19.37 10.26
C SER A 506 -29.59 19.45 9.24
N GLY A 507 -30.84 19.36 9.70
CA GLY A 507 -32.02 19.52 8.83
C GLY A 507 -32.22 18.41 7.80
N LEU A 508 -31.58 17.23 7.97
CA LEU A 508 -31.62 16.15 6.98
C LEU A 508 -33.06 15.66 6.70
N GLN A 509 -33.45 15.68 5.43
CA GLN A 509 -34.68 15.10 4.91
C GLN A 509 -34.38 14.19 3.72
N VAL A 510 -35.08 13.06 3.62
CA VAL A 510 -34.87 12.06 2.57
C VAL A 510 -36.18 11.81 1.81
N SER A 511 -36.17 11.96 0.49
CA SER A 511 -37.32 11.74 -0.38
C SER A 511 -36.97 10.91 -1.62
N PRO A 512 -37.71 9.83 -1.93
CA PRO A 512 -38.70 9.19 -1.06
C PRO A 512 -38.04 8.67 0.23
N GLN A 513 -38.84 8.28 1.23
CA GLN A 513 -38.28 7.68 2.45
C GLN A 513 -37.47 6.42 2.11
N TYR A 514 -36.24 6.33 2.64
CA TYR A 514 -35.40 5.16 2.45
C TYR A 514 -35.98 3.95 3.22
N PRO A 515 -36.21 2.78 2.57
CA PRO A 515 -36.97 1.68 3.17
C PRO A 515 -36.16 0.80 4.14
N TYR A 516 -34.84 0.97 4.21
CA TYR A 516 -33.93 0.21 5.08
C TYR A 516 -33.95 -1.32 4.90
N ASN A 517 -34.30 -1.78 3.70
CA ASN A 517 -34.33 -3.18 3.30
C ASN A 517 -34.05 -3.30 1.79
N ASN A 518 -34.08 -4.52 1.25
CA ASN A 518 -33.82 -4.80 -0.17
C ASN A 518 -34.79 -4.09 -1.14
N ALA A 519 -35.91 -3.52 -0.68
CA ALA A 519 -36.75 -2.66 -1.50
C ALA A 519 -36.07 -1.33 -1.87
N ALA A 520 -34.90 -1.00 -1.32
CA ALA A 520 -34.11 0.16 -1.74
C ALA A 520 -33.45 -0.05 -3.12
N VAL A 521 -33.26 -1.29 -3.55
CA VAL A 521 -32.57 -1.66 -4.80
C VAL A 521 -33.54 -2.39 -5.76
N PRO A 522 -33.22 -2.51 -7.05
CA PRO A 522 -32.13 -1.84 -7.77
C PRO A 522 -32.52 -0.45 -8.29
N ASN A 523 -31.52 0.38 -8.60
CA ASN A 523 -31.65 1.62 -9.40
C ASN A 523 -32.73 2.60 -8.88
N LYS A 524 -32.85 2.77 -7.56
CA LYS A 524 -33.75 3.78 -6.96
C LYS A 524 -32.95 4.99 -6.54
N ALA A 525 -33.47 6.16 -6.88
CA ALA A 525 -32.92 7.44 -6.46
C ALA A 525 -33.55 7.90 -5.15
N PHE A 526 -32.70 8.32 -4.20
CA PHE A 526 -33.08 8.94 -2.94
C PHE A 526 -32.41 10.30 -2.85
N THR A 527 -33.21 11.34 -2.69
CA THR A 527 -32.73 12.72 -2.55
C THR A 527 -32.64 13.07 -1.08
N PHE A 528 -31.44 13.42 -0.63
CA PHE A 528 -31.12 13.91 0.70
C PHE A 528 -30.97 15.43 0.61
N THR A 529 -31.79 16.18 1.35
CA THR A 529 -31.66 17.64 1.50
C THR A 529 -31.35 17.98 2.95
N PHE A 530 -30.56 19.02 3.19
CA PHE A 530 -30.10 19.42 4.51
C PHE A 530 -29.80 20.92 4.54
N ASP A 531 -29.51 21.47 5.72
CA ASP A 531 -29.17 22.89 5.85
C ASP A 531 -27.89 23.23 5.07
N ASP A 532 -27.78 24.47 4.58
CA ASP A 532 -26.60 24.96 3.86
C ASP A 532 -25.32 24.82 4.71
N VAL A 533 -24.35 24.10 4.19
CA VAL A 533 -23.07 23.82 4.84
C VAL A 533 -21.93 23.85 3.83
N ALA A 534 -20.77 24.37 4.26
CA ALA A 534 -19.55 24.36 3.48
C ALA A 534 -18.60 23.25 3.95
N GLY A 535 -17.89 22.60 3.02
CA GLY A 535 -16.86 21.62 3.34
C GLY A 535 -16.07 21.16 2.13
N ASP A 536 -15.00 20.42 2.36
CA ASP A 536 -14.10 19.88 1.33
C ASP A 536 -14.31 18.37 1.09
N GLY A 537 -15.42 17.83 1.59
CA GLY A 537 -15.85 16.45 1.34
C GLY A 537 -17.30 16.24 1.74
N ILE A 538 -17.93 15.24 1.15
CA ILE A 538 -19.27 14.79 1.51
C ILE A 538 -19.34 13.26 1.40
N GLN A 539 -20.12 12.63 2.27
CA GLN A 539 -20.42 11.21 2.17
C GLN A 539 -21.84 10.91 2.64
N ILE A 540 -22.46 9.91 2.04
CA ILE A 540 -23.52 9.13 2.67
C ILE A 540 -22.88 8.01 3.47
N ILE A 541 -23.40 7.75 4.67
CA ILE A 541 -22.85 6.76 5.58
C ILE A 541 -23.96 6.12 6.40
N GLY A 542 -23.86 4.81 6.65
CA GLY A 542 -24.84 4.08 7.45
C GLY A 542 -24.44 2.62 7.66
N VAL A 543 -25.30 1.86 8.34
CA VAL A 543 -25.07 0.43 8.57
C VAL A 543 -25.46 -0.31 7.30
N PRO A 544 -24.59 -1.12 6.67
CA PRO A 544 -24.97 -1.92 5.52
C PRO A 544 -25.92 -3.06 5.93
N GLY A 545 -26.74 -3.50 4.99
CA GLY A 545 -27.71 -4.57 5.16
C GLY A 545 -27.27 -5.89 4.57
N GLY A 546 -28.15 -6.87 4.71
CA GLY A 546 -27.92 -8.24 4.23
C GLY A 546 -26.95 -9.04 5.11
N SER A 547 -26.77 -10.31 4.77
CA SER A 547 -25.86 -11.22 5.48
C SER A 547 -24.39 -10.92 5.22
N PHE A 548 -24.08 -10.20 4.14
CA PHE A 548 -22.71 -9.94 3.66
C PHE A 548 -22.29 -8.48 3.85
N PHE A 549 -23.10 -7.67 4.54
CA PHE A 549 -22.74 -6.35 5.05
C PHE A 549 -22.17 -5.39 3.99
N PHE A 550 -22.84 -5.22 2.85
CA PHE A 550 -22.40 -4.27 1.82
C PHE A 550 -23.57 -3.48 1.23
N THR A 551 -23.29 -2.32 0.66
CA THR A 551 -24.22 -1.53 -0.17
C THR A 551 -23.78 -1.44 -1.63
N SER A 552 -24.72 -1.15 -2.54
CA SER A 552 -24.46 -0.99 -3.97
C SER A 552 -24.87 0.42 -4.44
N ILE A 553 -24.14 0.95 -5.43
CA ILE A 553 -24.30 2.31 -5.93
C ILE A 553 -24.27 2.32 -7.46
N ALA A 554 -25.08 3.20 -8.06
CA ALA A 554 -25.04 3.48 -9.49
C ALA A 554 -24.73 4.95 -9.81
N GLU A 555 -25.05 5.90 -8.94
CA GLU A 555 -24.63 7.31 -9.06
C GLU A 555 -24.75 7.97 -7.67
N LEU A 556 -23.86 8.91 -7.37
CA LEU A 556 -23.92 9.82 -6.23
C LEU A 556 -23.65 11.24 -6.72
N GLU A 557 -24.71 12.04 -6.74
CA GLU A 557 -24.67 13.43 -7.19
C GLU A 557 -24.70 14.38 -5.99
N VAL A 558 -24.03 15.53 -6.10
CA VAL A 558 -23.91 16.52 -5.03
C VAL A 558 -24.21 17.90 -5.58
N TYR A 559 -25.05 18.67 -4.89
CA TYR A 559 -25.53 19.97 -5.36
C TYR A 559 -25.57 21.03 -4.27
N TYR A 560 -25.63 22.29 -4.72
CA TYR A 560 -25.97 23.44 -3.92
C TYR A 560 -27.14 24.18 -4.57
N ASP A 561 -28.32 24.05 -3.99
CA ASP A 561 -29.55 24.69 -4.44
C ASP A 561 -29.87 25.94 -3.61
N ASN A 562 -30.83 26.75 -4.09
CA ASN A 562 -31.32 27.95 -3.39
C ASN A 562 -32.24 27.63 -2.21
#